data_AF-A3Z0B6-F1
#
_entry.id   AF-A3Z0B6-F1
#
_cell.length_a   1.000
_cell.length_b   1.000
_cell.length_c   1.000
_cell.angle_alpha   90.00
_cell.angle_beta   90.00
_cell.angle_gamma   90.00
#
_symmetry.space_group_name_H-M   'P 1'
#
loop_
_entity.id
_entity.type
_entity.pdbx_description
1 polymer ?
#
loop_
_entity_poly.entity_id
_entity_poly.type
_entity_poly.pdbx_seq_one_letter_code
_entity_poly.pdbx_strand_id
1 'polypeptide(L)'
;MKLSYRYEQTSCRLRIDGLPDLSAGHGPEVIGILSAWELDLAGHPTLEGKRDHLQSLLAVVLPYARHLVSSVPQPMGAATDPVQMEPISSSRAGLRNRLAHRLRLHSSQPDTQPLELSFDDAELADLVRCLDQLRLDPRVQLGFSLPPDRPLHRREILERVPLRQRLAAPAAGLAALAITAALGLMVPLPRRTATPAASPAATPTSPLTPPR
;
A
#
# COMPACT_ATOMS: atom_id res chain seq x y z
N MET A 1 -31.70 23.48 18.90
CA MET A 1 -32.00 22.04 19.04
C MET A 1 -30.71 21.28 18.90
N LYS A 2 -30.39 20.37 19.83
CA LYS A 2 -29.16 19.56 19.76
C LYS A 2 -29.45 18.31 18.91
N LEU A 3 -28.62 18.04 17.91
CA LEU A 3 -28.68 16.84 17.08
C LEU A 3 -27.66 15.82 17.58
N SER A 4 -28.01 14.53 17.47
CA SER A 4 -27.12 13.42 17.82
C SER A 4 -27.26 12.30 16.80
N TYR A 5 -26.14 11.87 16.24
CA TYR A 5 -26.07 10.73 15.34
C TYR A 5 -25.14 9.67 15.91
N ARG A 6 -25.43 8.41 15.58
CA ARG A 6 -24.66 7.28 16.07
C ARG A 6 -24.40 6.27 14.95
N TYR A 7 -23.18 5.77 14.93
CA TYR A 7 -22.69 4.74 14.02
C TYR A 7 -22.19 3.58 14.88
N GLU A 8 -22.72 2.38 14.67
CA GLU A 8 -22.40 1.21 15.49
C GLU A 8 -21.93 0.05 14.62
N GLN A 9 -20.91 -0.65 15.09
CA GLN A 9 -20.40 -1.92 14.59
C GLN A 9 -20.23 -2.90 15.78
N THR A 10 -19.67 -4.09 15.55
CA THR A 10 -19.62 -5.14 16.59
C THR A 10 -18.74 -4.74 17.78
N SER A 11 -17.58 -4.14 17.55
CA SER A 11 -16.64 -3.72 18.60
C SER A 11 -16.42 -2.20 18.68
N CYS A 12 -17.16 -1.41 17.89
CA CYS A 12 -16.96 0.03 17.77
C CYS A 12 -18.29 0.79 17.75
N ARG A 13 -18.40 1.88 18.52
CA ARG A 13 -19.53 2.80 18.52
C ARG A 13 -19.03 4.24 18.49
N LEU A 14 -19.48 5.00 17.49
CA LEU A 14 -19.17 6.41 17.33
C LEU A 14 -20.43 7.24 17.49
N ARG A 15 -20.40 8.22 18.40
CA ARG A 15 -21.49 9.16 18.65
C ARG A 15 -21.03 10.57 18.35
N ILE A 16 -21.82 11.30 17.56
CA ILE A 16 -21.55 12.68 17.16
C ILE A 16 -22.70 13.55 17.62
N ASP A 17 -22.38 14.58 18.40
CA ASP A 17 -23.31 15.58 18.88
C ASP A 17 -23.00 16.94 18.27
N GLY A 18 -24.03 17.68 17.86
CA GLY A 18 -23.82 18.97 17.24
C GLY A 18 -25.06 19.82 17.07
N LEU A 19 -24.86 20.92 16.36
CA LEU A 19 -25.85 21.92 16.05
C LEU A 19 -25.90 22.16 14.54
N PRO A 20 -27.07 22.53 14.00
CA PRO A 20 -27.15 22.99 12.62
C PRO A 20 -26.49 24.35 12.45
N ASP A 21 -25.74 24.49 11.36
CA ASP A 21 -25.18 25.77 10.94
C ASP A 21 -26.11 26.40 9.89
N LEU A 22 -27.12 27.13 10.40
CA LEU A 22 -28.10 27.82 9.58
C LEU A 22 -27.47 28.96 8.75
N SER A 23 -26.34 29.52 9.20
CA SER A 23 -25.62 30.58 8.49
C SER A 23 -24.96 30.06 7.21
N ALA A 24 -24.54 28.79 7.22
CA ALA A 24 -24.01 28.08 6.04
C ALA A 24 -25.10 27.51 5.12
N GLY A 25 -26.39 27.76 5.41
CA GLY A 25 -27.51 27.25 4.61
C GLY A 25 -27.79 25.76 4.84
N HIS A 26 -27.24 25.15 5.90
CA HIS A 26 -27.53 23.76 6.22
C HIS A 26 -28.97 23.60 6.76
N GLY A 27 -29.57 22.45 6.46
CA GLY A 27 -30.89 22.09 6.97
C GLY A 27 -30.91 21.93 8.51
N PRO A 28 -32.10 21.99 9.15
CA PRO A 28 -32.24 21.89 10.60
C PRO A 28 -31.85 20.51 11.17
N GLU A 29 -31.76 19.49 10.33
CA GLU A 29 -31.33 18.12 10.65
C GLU A 29 -29.90 17.82 10.17
N VAL A 30 -29.08 18.83 9.92
CA VAL A 30 -27.68 18.64 9.52
C VAL A 30 -26.79 19.19 10.62
N ILE A 31 -25.83 18.40 11.10
CA ILE A 31 -24.78 18.88 12.00
C ILE A 31 -23.75 19.64 11.16
N GLY A 32 -23.74 20.96 11.29
CA GLY A 32 -22.71 21.84 10.73
C GLY A 32 -21.65 22.26 11.75
N ILE A 33 -22.00 22.25 13.05
CA ILE A 33 -21.10 22.60 14.15
C ILE A 33 -21.00 21.41 15.11
N LEU A 34 -19.78 20.89 15.28
CA LEU A 34 -19.50 19.80 16.21
C LEU A 34 -19.50 20.33 17.65
N SER A 35 -20.34 19.76 18.51
CA SER A 35 -20.36 20.06 19.95
C SER A 35 -19.52 19.06 20.74
N ALA A 36 -19.69 17.76 20.46
CA ALA A 36 -18.94 16.69 21.11
C ALA A 36 -18.91 15.44 20.22
N TRP A 37 -17.94 14.57 20.47
CA TRP A 37 -17.92 13.24 19.91
C TRP A 37 -17.36 12.25 20.93
N GLU A 38 -17.85 11.02 20.86
CA GLU A 38 -17.40 9.92 21.70
C GLU A 38 -17.21 8.69 20.81
N LEU A 39 -16.12 7.97 21.04
CA LEU A 39 -15.82 6.71 20.37
C LEU A 39 -15.55 5.64 21.42
N ASP A 40 -16.46 4.68 21.50
CA ASP A 40 -16.33 3.50 22.35
C ASP A 40 -15.78 2.35 21.53
N LEU A 41 -14.69 1.76 22.02
CA LEU A 41 -14.09 0.56 21.47
C LEU A 41 -14.14 -0.53 22.55
N ALA A 42 -14.56 -1.73 22.18
CA ALA A 42 -14.74 -2.83 23.13
C ALA A 42 -13.42 -3.12 23.87
N GLY A 43 -13.44 -3.11 25.20
CA GLY A 43 -12.25 -3.38 26.01
C GLY A 43 -11.24 -2.22 26.11
N HIS A 44 -11.55 -1.05 25.54
CA HIS A 44 -10.72 0.14 25.58
C HIS A 44 -11.43 1.31 26.28
N PRO A 45 -10.67 2.31 26.79
CA PRO A 45 -11.27 3.54 27.29
C PRO A 45 -11.99 4.29 26.17
N THR A 46 -13.10 4.94 26.53
CA THR A 46 -13.84 5.84 25.62
C THR A 46 -12.92 6.98 25.18
N LEU A 47 -12.88 7.21 23.88
CA LEU A 47 -12.13 8.31 23.28
C LEU A 47 -13.05 9.50 23.06
N GLU A 48 -12.59 10.66 23.52
CA GLU A 48 -13.25 11.96 23.33
C GLU A 48 -12.20 13.02 23.04
N GLY A 49 -12.62 14.15 22.47
CA GLY A 49 -11.70 15.23 22.18
C GLY A 49 -12.32 16.38 21.41
N LYS A 50 -11.46 17.23 20.86
CA LYS A 50 -11.90 18.35 20.01
C LYS A 50 -12.20 17.87 18.59
N ARG A 51 -12.74 18.77 17.77
CA ARG A 51 -12.92 18.55 16.32
C ARG A 51 -11.62 18.11 15.64
N ASP A 52 -10.49 18.69 16.04
CA ASP A 52 -9.19 18.41 15.45
C ASP A 52 -8.73 16.97 15.70
N HIS A 53 -9.09 16.39 16.86
CA HIS A 53 -8.83 14.98 17.16
C HIS A 53 -9.63 14.06 16.26
N LEU A 54 -10.93 14.34 16.08
CA LEU A 54 -11.77 13.56 15.16
C LEU A 54 -11.31 13.67 13.71
N GLN A 55 -10.92 14.87 13.27
CA GLN A 55 -10.35 15.08 11.93
C GLN A 55 -9.04 14.31 11.76
N SER A 56 -8.16 14.36 12.76
CA SER A 56 -6.87 13.64 12.73
C SER A 56 -7.09 12.13 12.73
N LEU A 57 -8.07 11.63 13.48
CA LEU A 57 -8.45 10.23 13.49
C LEU A 57 -8.89 9.77 12.10
N LEU A 58 -9.77 10.52 11.42
CA LEU A 58 -10.17 10.26 10.04
C LEU A 58 -8.98 10.30 9.08
N ALA A 59 -8.12 11.32 9.20
CA ALA A 59 -6.97 11.54 8.33
C ALA A 59 -5.87 10.48 8.48
N VAL A 60 -5.82 9.77 9.60
CA VAL A 60 -4.81 8.74 9.88
C VAL A 60 -5.37 7.34 9.65
N VAL A 61 -6.54 7.02 10.20
CA VAL A 61 -7.10 5.66 10.19
C VAL A 61 -7.54 5.25 8.79
N LEU A 62 -8.19 6.15 8.03
CA LEU A 62 -8.68 5.79 6.69
C LEU A 62 -7.53 5.53 5.69
N PRO A 63 -6.49 6.37 5.60
CA PRO A 63 -5.33 6.04 4.77
C PRO A 63 -4.58 4.80 5.26
N TYR A 64 -4.44 4.61 6.58
CA TYR A 64 -3.79 3.43 7.15
C TYR A 64 -4.48 2.13 6.71
N ALA A 65 -5.81 2.06 6.79
CA ALA A 65 -6.58 0.91 6.35
C ALA A 65 -6.37 0.60 4.85
N ARG A 66 -6.26 1.63 4.00
CA ARG A 66 -5.99 1.45 2.56
C ARG A 66 -4.61 0.86 2.29
N HIS A 67 -3.61 1.27 3.06
CA HIS A 67 -2.26 0.70 3.02
C HIS A 67 -2.26 -0.77 3.46
N LEU A 68 -3.06 -1.12 4.48
CA LEU A 68 -3.24 -2.51 4.94
C LEU A 68 -3.96 -3.40 3.92
N VAL A 69 -5.03 -2.93 3.29
CA VAL A 69 -5.71 -3.66 2.19
C VAL A 69 -4.73 -3.92 1.05
N SER A 70 -3.82 -2.97 0.84
CA SER A 70 -2.74 -3.12 -0.11
C SER A 70 -1.57 -3.95 0.42
N SER A 71 -1.62 -4.49 1.64
CA SER A 71 -0.52 -5.27 2.24
C SER A 71 0.82 -4.51 2.32
N VAL A 72 0.77 -3.18 2.45
CA VAL A 72 1.93 -2.31 2.66
C VAL A 72 1.73 -1.59 4.00
N PRO A 73 1.83 -2.28 5.15
CA PRO A 73 1.62 -1.66 6.44
C PRO A 73 2.66 -0.56 6.67
N GLN A 74 2.21 0.68 6.83
CA GLN A 74 3.08 1.84 7.04
C GLN A 74 2.55 2.67 8.21
N PRO A 75 3.41 3.19 9.09
CA PRO A 75 2.99 4.13 10.12
C PRO A 75 2.42 5.40 9.49
N MET A 76 1.31 5.88 10.02
CA MET A 76 0.59 7.08 9.59
C MET A 76 0.54 8.09 10.75
N GLY A 77 0.61 9.38 10.41
CA GLY A 77 0.68 10.49 11.37
C GLY A 77 2.11 10.90 11.71
N ALA A 78 2.34 12.21 11.83
CA ALA A 78 3.61 12.77 12.29
C ALA A 78 3.71 12.76 13.83
N ALA A 79 4.93 12.87 14.36
CA ALA A 79 5.19 12.88 15.80
C ALA A 79 4.42 13.98 16.56
N THR A 80 4.07 15.07 15.86
CA THR A 80 3.34 16.22 16.39
C THR A 80 1.84 16.12 16.21
N ASP A 81 1.34 15.13 15.47
CA ASP A 81 -0.08 15.01 15.16
C ASP A 81 -0.86 14.50 16.37
N PRO A 82 -2.14 14.93 16.54
CA PRO A 82 -2.99 14.47 17.64
C PRO A 82 -3.21 12.96 17.66
N VAL A 83 -3.09 12.31 16.51
CA VAL A 83 -3.33 10.88 16.32
C VAL A 83 -2.23 10.29 15.45
N GLN A 84 -1.73 9.12 15.83
CA GLN A 84 -0.79 8.32 15.03
C GLN A 84 -1.23 6.87 15.02
N MET A 85 -0.92 6.16 13.95
CA MET A 85 -1.24 4.74 13.81
C MET A 85 -0.06 3.96 13.25
N GLU A 86 0.26 2.82 13.86
CA GLU A 86 1.39 2.00 13.43
C GLU A 86 1.09 0.48 13.51
N PRO A 87 1.68 -0.32 12.62
CA PRO A 87 1.61 -1.77 12.71
C PRO A 87 2.53 -2.29 13.82
N ILE A 88 2.02 -3.19 14.67
CA ILE A 88 2.81 -3.94 15.64
C ILE A 88 3.01 -5.37 15.12
N SER A 89 4.26 -5.75 14.87
CA SER A 89 4.60 -7.13 14.54
C SER A 89 4.72 -7.97 15.82
N SER A 90 3.78 -8.87 16.07
CA SER A 90 3.87 -9.83 17.17
C SER A 90 4.61 -11.08 16.71
N SER A 91 5.93 -11.12 16.91
CA SER A 91 6.74 -12.32 16.66
C SER A 91 6.56 -13.34 17.79
N ARG A 92 5.37 -13.95 17.90
CA ARG A 92 5.19 -15.12 18.77
C ARG A 92 5.27 -16.38 17.91
N ALA A 93 6.38 -17.10 18.04
CA ALA A 93 6.65 -18.34 17.33
C ALA A 93 5.50 -19.35 17.52
N GLY A 94 4.81 -19.70 16.44
CA GLY A 94 3.86 -20.83 16.40
C GLY A 94 2.42 -20.48 16.04
N LEU A 95 1.99 -19.22 16.12
CA LEU A 95 0.70 -18.78 15.55
C LEU A 95 0.96 -17.95 14.28
N ARG A 96 0.06 -18.04 13.28
CA ARG A 96 0.06 -17.13 12.12
C ARG A 96 0.31 -15.71 12.64
N ASN A 97 1.33 -15.04 12.13
CA ASN A 97 1.70 -13.67 12.48
C ASN A 97 0.43 -12.79 12.45
N ARG A 98 -0.17 -12.55 13.61
CA ARG A 98 -1.32 -11.66 13.74
C ARG A 98 -0.75 -10.27 13.85
N LEU A 99 -1.02 -9.47 12.83
CA LEU A 99 -0.72 -8.06 12.85
C LEU A 99 -1.62 -7.43 13.90
N ALA A 100 -1.02 -6.76 14.88
CA ALA A 100 -1.76 -5.88 15.77
C ALA A 100 -1.55 -4.45 15.31
N HIS A 101 -2.44 -3.55 15.68
CA HIS A 101 -2.38 -2.16 15.27
C HIS A 101 -2.37 -1.27 16.50
N ARG A 102 -1.44 -0.32 16.57
CA ARG A 102 -1.40 0.66 17.66
C ARG A 102 -1.97 1.98 17.17
N LEU A 103 -2.87 2.55 17.95
CA LEU A 103 -3.30 3.93 17.84
C LEU A 103 -2.75 4.70 19.03
N ARG A 104 -2.03 5.79 18.75
CA ARG A 104 -1.55 6.72 19.78
C ARG A 104 -2.32 8.01 19.67
N LEU A 105 -2.85 8.49 20.80
CA LEU A 105 -3.55 9.77 20.89
C LEU A 105 -2.79 10.71 21.82
N HIS A 106 -2.50 11.90 21.30
CA HIS A 106 -1.88 12.98 22.06
C HIS A 106 -2.96 13.91 22.63
N SER A 107 -2.87 14.13 23.94
CA SER A 107 -3.74 15.09 24.63
C SER A 107 -3.45 16.51 24.15
N SER A 108 -4.47 17.36 24.25
CA SER A 108 -4.29 18.80 24.05
C SER A 108 -3.61 19.49 25.24
N GLN A 109 -3.52 18.80 26.39
CA GLN A 109 -2.96 19.36 27.61
C GLN A 109 -1.45 19.11 27.66
N PRO A 110 -0.65 20.10 28.10
CA PRO A 110 0.79 19.92 28.26
C PRO A 110 1.09 18.81 29.28
N ASP A 111 2.23 18.13 29.11
CA ASP A 111 2.75 17.10 30.01
C ASP A 111 1.85 15.87 30.27
N THR A 112 0.84 15.65 29.44
CA THR A 112 0.01 14.44 29.51
C THR A 112 0.62 13.34 28.64
N GLN A 113 0.78 12.15 29.21
CA GLN A 113 1.28 11.00 28.46
C GLN A 113 0.30 10.60 27.33
N PRO A 114 0.80 10.21 26.15
CA PRO A 114 -0.05 9.74 25.06
C PRO A 114 -0.83 8.49 25.45
N LEU A 115 -2.10 8.43 25.06
CA LEU A 115 -2.92 7.23 25.22
C LEU A 115 -2.61 6.26 24.08
N GLU A 116 -2.15 5.05 24.40
CA GLU A 116 -1.92 3.99 23.43
C GLU A 116 -3.02 2.94 23.50
N LEU A 117 -3.65 2.66 22.36
CA LEU A 117 -4.62 1.57 22.19
C LEU A 117 -4.08 0.57 21.19
N SER A 118 -4.29 -0.73 21.43
CA SER A 118 -3.91 -1.80 20.53
C SER A 118 -5.13 -2.58 20.07
N PHE A 119 -5.29 -2.75 18.76
CA PHE A 119 -6.43 -3.41 18.14
C PHE A 119 -5.99 -4.64 17.35
N ASP A 120 -6.90 -5.60 17.20
CA ASP A 120 -6.81 -6.63 16.17
C ASP A 120 -7.39 -6.17 14.82
N ASP A 121 -7.26 -7.02 13.79
CA ASP A 121 -7.76 -6.74 12.44
C ASP A 121 -9.28 -6.52 12.41
N ALA A 122 -10.05 -7.19 13.27
CA ALA A 122 -11.51 -7.11 13.29
C ALA A 122 -11.97 -5.80 13.94
N GLU A 123 -11.37 -5.42 15.06
CA GLU A 123 -11.60 -4.13 15.72
C GLU A 123 -11.23 -2.96 14.82
N LEU A 124 -10.11 -3.05 14.10
CA LEU A 124 -9.74 -2.03 13.13
C LEU A 124 -10.77 -1.93 11.99
N ALA A 125 -11.25 -3.07 11.47
CA ALA A 125 -12.25 -3.07 10.40
C ALA A 125 -13.55 -2.38 10.84
N ASP A 126 -14.00 -2.63 12.06
CA ASP A 126 -15.18 -1.99 12.64
C ASP A 126 -14.98 -0.49 12.85
N LEU A 127 -13.82 -0.07 13.35
CA LEU A 127 -13.46 1.35 13.45
C LEU A 127 -13.49 2.06 12.10
N VAL A 128 -12.88 1.47 11.07
CA VAL A 128 -12.84 2.03 9.71
C VAL A 128 -14.26 2.19 9.17
N ARG A 129 -15.13 1.20 9.36
CA ARG A 129 -16.53 1.27 8.92
C ARG A 129 -17.30 2.38 9.60
N CYS A 130 -17.17 2.56 10.92
CA CYS A 130 -17.79 3.67 11.64
C CYS A 130 -17.33 5.02 11.10
N LEU A 131 -16.03 5.18 10.87
CA LEU A 131 -15.44 6.41 10.35
C LEU A 131 -15.85 6.70 8.90
N ASP A 132 -15.92 5.68 8.05
CA ASP A 132 -16.41 5.82 6.67
C ASP A 132 -17.90 6.17 6.63
N GLN A 133 -18.72 5.57 7.50
CA GLN A 133 -20.14 5.93 7.61
C GLN A 133 -20.31 7.39 8.02
N LEU A 134 -19.55 7.86 9.02
CA LEU A 134 -19.54 9.28 9.41
C LEU A 134 -19.15 10.17 8.23
N ARG A 135 -18.08 9.82 7.50
CA ARG A 135 -17.55 10.61 6.38
C ARG A 135 -18.56 10.76 5.24
N LEU A 136 -19.37 9.73 5.01
CA LEU A 136 -20.32 9.66 3.90
C LEU A 136 -21.74 10.10 4.29
N ASP A 137 -22.00 10.39 5.57
CA ASP A 137 -23.32 10.80 6.03
C ASP A 137 -23.62 12.26 5.63
N PRO A 138 -24.59 12.52 4.75
CA PRO A 138 -24.92 13.89 4.32
C PRO A 138 -25.50 14.75 5.45
N ARG A 139 -25.89 14.14 6.58
CA ARG A 139 -26.38 14.84 7.77
C ARG A 139 -25.24 15.37 8.64
N VAL A 140 -23.98 15.07 8.32
CA VAL A 140 -22.82 15.58 9.06
C VAL A 140 -21.90 16.34 8.10
N GLN A 141 -22.04 17.66 8.09
CA GLN A 141 -21.32 18.57 7.18
C GLN A 141 -20.34 19.43 7.96
N LEU A 142 -19.36 18.78 8.58
CA LEU A 142 -18.35 19.44 9.42
C LEU A 142 -17.17 20.02 8.62
N GLY A 143 -17.10 19.81 7.30
CA GLY A 143 -15.98 20.33 6.48
C GLY A 143 -14.62 19.79 6.94
N PHE A 144 -14.48 18.49 7.12
CA PHE A 144 -13.20 17.88 7.45
C PHE A 144 -12.20 18.05 6.30
N SER A 145 -11.00 18.54 6.61
CA SER A 145 -9.91 18.62 5.63
C SER A 145 -9.12 17.31 5.62
N LEU A 146 -9.58 16.35 4.85
CA LEU A 146 -8.93 15.04 4.72
C LEU A 146 -7.93 15.02 3.55
N PRO A 147 -6.81 14.30 3.67
CA PRO A 147 -5.89 14.11 2.55
C PRO A 147 -6.60 13.43 1.37
N PRO A 148 -6.33 13.84 0.12
CA PRO A 148 -7.00 13.28 -1.04
C PRO A 148 -6.64 11.81 -1.24
N ASP A 149 -7.61 11.03 -1.72
CA ASP A 149 -7.41 9.61 -2.01
C ASP A 149 -6.49 9.45 -3.22
N ARG A 150 -5.19 9.22 -2.97
CA ARG A 150 -4.20 8.94 -4.03
C ARG A 150 -3.97 7.44 -4.21
N PRO A 151 -3.82 6.94 -5.45
CA PRO A 151 -3.42 5.57 -5.68
C PRO A 151 -1.99 5.35 -5.15
N LEU A 152 -1.74 4.16 -4.60
CA LEU A 152 -0.41 3.80 -4.12
C LEU A 152 0.60 3.77 -5.27
N HIS A 153 1.81 4.22 -5.00
CA HIS A 153 2.85 4.23 -6.02
C HIS A 153 3.32 2.81 -6.31
N ARG A 154 3.49 2.49 -7.61
CA ARG A 154 3.93 1.15 -8.07
C ARG A 154 5.22 0.69 -7.37
N ARG A 155 6.08 1.61 -6.92
CA ARG A 155 7.31 1.32 -6.17
C ARG A 155 7.04 0.73 -4.78
N GLU A 156 6.09 1.29 -4.03
CA GLU A 156 5.65 0.78 -2.73
C GLU A 156 5.06 -0.64 -2.84
N ILE A 157 4.46 -0.94 -4.00
CA ILE A 157 3.94 -2.28 -4.33
C ILE A 157 5.08 -3.26 -4.70
N LEU A 158 6.15 -2.78 -5.33
CA LEU A 158 7.25 -3.63 -5.79
C LEU A 158 8.27 -3.98 -4.69
N GLU A 159 8.36 -3.17 -3.64
CA GLU A 159 9.15 -3.47 -2.44
C GLU A 159 8.63 -4.70 -1.64
N ARG A 160 7.45 -5.22 -2.01
CA ARG A 160 6.83 -6.41 -1.43
C ARG A 160 7.61 -7.71 -1.64
N VAL A 161 8.39 -7.81 -2.72
CA VAL A 161 9.06 -9.07 -3.09
C VAL A 161 10.52 -9.00 -2.63
N PRO A 162 10.99 -9.88 -1.72
CA PRO A 162 12.39 -9.88 -1.32
C PRO A 162 13.26 -10.03 -2.57
N LEU A 163 14.33 -9.23 -2.67
CA LEU A 163 15.20 -9.17 -3.85
C LEU A 163 15.60 -10.56 -4.36
N ARG A 164 15.77 -11.52 -3.46
CA ARG A 164 16.05 -12.93 -3.77
C ARG A 164 14.97 -13.62 -4.62
N GLN A 165 13.69 -13.43 -4.31
CA GLN A 165 12.58 -14.00 -5.10
C GLN A 165 12.43 -13.29 -6.44
N ARG A 166 12.68 -11.97 -6.48
CA ARG A 166 12.65 -11.18 -7.71
C ARG A 166 13.77 -11.57 -8.68
N LEU A 167 14.92 -11.99 -8.16
CA LEU A 167 16.06 -12.45 -8.96
C LEU A 167 16.02 -13.93 -9.30
N ALA A 168 15.16 -14.74 -8.67
CA ALA A 168 15.08 -16.18 -8.90
C ALA A 168 14.74 -16.52 -10.37
N ALA A 169 13.72 -15.86 -10.95
CA ALA A 169 13.33 -16.07 -12.34
C ALA A 169 14.41 -15.67 -13.36
N PRO A 170 15.00 -14.45 -13.33
CA PRO A 170 16.06 -14.10 -14.27
C PRO A 170 17.33 -14.92 -14.05
N ALA A 171 17.68 -15.26 -12.79
CA ALA A 171 18.82 -16.13 -12.51
C ALA A 171 18.62 -17.54 -13.08
N ALA A 172 17.42 -18.12 -12.93
CA ALA A 172 17.08 -19.41 -13.51
C ALA A 172 17.15 -19.37 -15.05
N GLY A 173 16.64 -18.31 -15.68
CA GLY A 173 16.74 -18.12 -17.13
C GLY A 173 18.18 -18.02 -17.63
N LEU A 174 19.03 -17.25 -16.94
CA LEU A 174 20.46 -17.15 -17.25
C LEU A 174 21.17 -18.50 -17.08
N ALA A 175 20.86 -19.24 -16.02
CA ALA A 175 21.41 -20.57 -15.79
C ALA A 175 21.02 -21.53 -16.92
N ALA A 176 19.75 -21.55 -17.33
CA ALA A 176 19.28 -22.38 -18.43
C ALA A 176 19.97 -22.03 -19.77
N LEU A 177 20.13 -20.73 -20.07
CA LEU A 177 20.85 -20.27 -21.26
C LEU A 177 22.31 -20.74 -21.24
N ALA A 178 23.00 -20.59 -20.11
CA ALA A 178 24.39 -21.01 -19.96
C ALA A 178 24.55 -22.52 -20.16
N ILE A 179 23.65 -23.32 -19.58
CA ILE A 179 23.63 -24.79 -19.75
C ILE A 179 23.43 -25.15 -21.23
N THR A 180 22.48 -24.49 -21.90
CA THR A 180 22.17 -24.77 -23.31
C THR A 180 23.34 -24.41 -24.22
N ALA A 181 24.02 -23.28 -23.97
CA ALA A 181 25.21 -22.88 -24.71
C ALA A 181 26.38 -23.86 -24.50
N ALA A 182 26.60 -24.31 -23.26
CA ALA A 182 27.63 -25.30 -22.95
C ALA A 182 27.38 -26.63 -23.66
N LEU A 183 26.14 -27.10 -23.68
CA LEU A 183 25.75 -28.30 -24.43
C LEU A 183 25.93 -28.12 -25.93
N GLY A 184 25.59 -26.94 -26.47
CA GLY A 184 25.81 -26.61 -27.88
C GLY A 184 27.28 -26.66 -28.31
N LEU A 185 28.20 -26.25 -27.43
CA LEU A 185 29.65 -26.37 -27.68
C LEU A 185 30.15 -27.82 -27.69
N MET A 186 29.44 -28.76 -27.06
CA MET A 186 29.78 -30.18 -27.10
C MET A 186 29.22 -30.90 -28.33
N VAL A 187 28.35 -30.26 -29.13
CA VAL A 187 27.87 -30.82 -30.39
C VAL A 187 28.97 -30.67 -31.46
N PRO A 188 29.51 -31.77 -32.00
CA PRO A 188 30.57 -31.69 -33.00
C PRO A 188 30.09 -30.99 -34.26
N LEU A 189 30.85 -29.99 -34.71
CA LEU A 189 30.56 -29.26 -35.94
C LEU A 189 30.62 -30.22 -37.14
N PRO A 190 29.60 -30.24 -38.01
CA PRO A 190 29.65 -31.04 -39.23
C PRO A 190 30.83 -30.60 -40.09
N ARG A 191 31.65 -31.58 -40.50
CA ARG A 191 32.79 -31.32 -41.41
C ARG A 191 32.26 -30.73 -42.70
N ARG A 192 32.69 -29.50 -43.02
CA ARG A 192 32.44 -28.88 -44.32
C ARG A 192 33.03 -29.77 -45.40
N THR A 193 32.18 -30.30 -46.28
CA THR A 193 32.62 -30.92 -47.53
C THR A 193 33.32 -29.86 -48.36
N ALA A 194 34.61 -30.07 -48.64
CA ALA A 194 35.35 -29.21 -49.56
C ALA A 194 34.70 -29.28 -50.94
N THR A 195 34.30 -28.13 -51.47
CA THR A 195 33.88 -27.97 -52.87
C THR A 195 35.00 -28.48 -53.78
N PRO A 196 34.74 -29.40 -54.72
CA PRO A 196 35.78 -29.86 -55.65
C PRO A 196 36.29 -28.67 -56.46
N ALA A 197 37.61 -28.52 -56.52
CA ALA A 197 38.26 -27.52 -57.35
C ALA A 197 37.88 -27.75 -58.82
N ALA A 198 37.42 -26.69 -59.49
CA ALA A 198 37.19 -26.69 -60.92
C ALA A 198 38.49 -27.07 -61.65
N SER A 199 38.43 -28.08 -62.52
CA SER A 199 39.53 -28.42 -63.44
C SER A 199 39.88 -27.21 -64.31
N PRO A 200 41.17 -26.93 -64.55
CA PRO A 200 41.56 -25.85 -65.43
C PRO A 200 41.20 -26.20 -66.87
N ALA A 201 40.35 -25.37 -67.47
CA ALA A 201 40.05 -25.40 -68.90
C ALA A 201 41.34 -25.15 -69.69
N ALA A 202 41.64 -26.07 -70.61
CA ALA A 202 42.66 -25.93 -71.62
C ALA A 202 42.45 -24.64 -72.43
N THR A 203 43.52 -23.88 -72.69
CA THR A 203 43.54 -22.80 -73.69
C THR A 203 44.59 -23.15 -74.75
N PRO A 204 44.26 -23.01 -76.05
CA PRO A 204 44.93 -23.73 -77.12
C PRO A 204 46.18 -23.04 -77.67
N THR A 205 47.02 -23.86 -78.29
CA THR A 205 48.21 -23.54 -79.07
C THR A 205 47.89 -22.75 -80.35
N SER A 206 48.72 -21.76 -80.69
CA SER A 206 48.91 -21.27 -82.08
C SER A 206 50.25 -20.54 -82.24
N PRO A 207 50.81 -20.45 -83.47
CA PRO A 207 52.16 -20.94 -83.75
C PRO A 207 53.18 -19.88 -84.25
N LEU A 208 54.44 -20.35 -84.43
CA LEU A 208 55.57 -19.95 -85.32
C LEU A 208 55.61 -18.51 -85.90
N THR A 209 56.75 -17.81 -86.03
CA THR A 209 57.95 -18.10 -86.88
C THR A 209 59.11 -17.06 -86.58
N PRO A 210 60.26 -17.00 -87.31
CA PRO A 210 61.63 -17.36 -86.91
C PRO A 210 62.62 -16.16 -86.76
N PRO A 211 63.95 -16.38 -86.73
CA PRO A 211 64.82 -15.48 -87.48
C PRO A 211 65.91 -16.15 -88.34
N ARG A 212 66.41 -15.28 -89.21
CA ARG A 212 67.31 -15.35 -90.37
C ARG A 212 68.67 -16.03 -90.17
#